data_AF-A0A3D9AXF8-F1
#
_entry.id   AF-A0A3D9AXF8-F1
#
_cell.length_a   1.000
_cell.length_b   1.000
_cell.length_c   1.000
_cell.angle_alpha   90.00
_cell.angle_beta   90.00
_cell.angle_gamma   90.00
#
_symmetry.space_group_name_H-M   'P 1'
#
loop_
_entity.id
_entity.type
_entity.pdbx_description
1 polymer ?
#
loop_
_entity_poly.entity_id
_entity_poly.type
_entity_poly.pdbx_seq_one_letter_code
_entity_poly.pdbx_strand_id
1 'polypeptide(L)'
;MKNLTTYKVIFFLAFTSCTSKMVVSDAPMLKGTWTVESDIKKNVSAKKTGTFQYPNLGTEYNLRKGKFNGVFKIIAKNNDTLFYANYKNNLPVGKYISKRLDYNEQVLHHRTIPVNPKLNYGVGRGNFNENHQKEGLWNEDGQDIFYKNGEVVSK
;
A
#
# COMPACT_ATOMS: atom_id res chain seq x y z
N MET A 1 38.82 37.14 -19.97
CA MET A 1 38.02 35.89 -19.99
C MET A 1 37.81 35.43 -18.56
N LYS A 2 36.69 35.80 -17.92
CA LYS A 2 36.36 35.38 -16.55
C LYS A 2 35.09 34.53 -16.57
N ASN A 3 35.25 33.31 -16.05
CA ASN A 3 34.24 32.43 -15.45
C ASN A 3 32.95 32.16 -16.22
N LEU A 4 33.03 31.23 -17.18
CA LEU A 4 31.86 30.53 -17.74
C LEU A 4 31.43 29.31 -16.90
N THR A 5 32.14 29.01 -15.80
CA THR A 5 31.96 27.77 -15.03
C THR A 5 30.95 27.93 -13.89
N THR A 6 30.81 29.12 -13.31
CA THR A 6 29.94 29.36 -12.15
C THR A 6 28.45 29.28 -12.49
N TYR A 7 28.05 29.64 -13.71
CA TYR A 7 26.65 29.58 -14.15
C TYR A 7 26.13 28.15 -14.39
N LYS A 8 27.01 27.17 -14.66
CA LYS A 8 26.60 25.78 -14.88
C LYS A 8 26.26 25.03 -13.58
N VAL A 9 26.86 25.43 -12.45
CA VAL A 9 26.65 24.75 -11.16
C VAL A 9 25.33 25.18 -10.50
N ILE A 10 24.91 26.43 -10.70
CA ILE A 10 23.68 26.97 -10.08
C ILE A 10 22.41 26.43 -10.76
N PHE A 11 22.46 26.11 -12.06
CA PHE A 11 21.29 25.56 -12.78
C PHE A 11 20.97 24.10 -12.42
N PHE A 12 21.93 23.34 -11.87
CA PHE A 12 21.72 21.95 -11.46
C PHE A 12 21.07 21.78 -10.08
N LEU A 13 21.14 22.81 -9.23
CA LEU A 13 20.58 22.76 -7.86
C LEU A 13 19.07 23.05 -7.82
N ALA A 14 18.48 23.61 -8.88
CA ALA A 14 17.05 23.94 -8.93
C ALA A 14 16.12 22.74 -9.23
N PHE A 15 16.66 21.56 -9.58
CA PHE A 15 15.87 20.44 -10.12
C PHE A 15 15.58 19.28 -9.16
N THR A 16 15.87 19.37 -7.87
CA THR A 16 15.72 18.20 -6.97
C THR A 16 15.06 18.44 -5.62
N SER A 17 14.18 19.44 -5.49
CA SER A 17 13.16 19.35 -4.44
C SER A 17 12.03 18.45 -4.92
N CYS A 18 12.23 17.13 -4.83
CA CYS A 18 11.17 16.15 -5.05
C CYS A 18 10.23 16.16 -3.84
N THR A 19 9.45 17.23 -3.68
CA THR A 19 8.44 17.33 -2.63
C THR A 19 7.34 16.30 -2.89
N SER A 20 7.26 15.28 -2.04
CA SER A 20 6.17 14.32 -2.07
C SER A 20 4.86 15.04 -1.78
N LYS A 21 3.96 15.11 -2.76
CA LYS A 21 2.65 15.75 -2.58
C LYS A 21 1.78 14.87 -1.68
N MET A 22 1.23 15.43 -0.62
CA MET A 22 0.16 14.80 0.14
C MET A 22 -1.18 15.11 -0.53
N VAL A 23 -2.01 14.08 -0.71
CA VAL A 23 -3.37 14.19 -1.25
C VAL A 23 -4.31 13.57 -0.24
N VAL A 24 -5.21 14.40 0.30
CA VAL A 24 -6.25 13.97 1.26
C VAL A 24 -7.58 13.97 0.53
N SER A 25 -8.34 12.89 0.71
CA SER A 25 -9.67 12.71 0.12
C SER A 25 -10.68 12.34 1.20
N ASP A 26 -11.70 13.17 1.37
CA ASP A 26 -12.77 12.97 2.36
C ASP A 26 -13.89 12.08 1.84
N ALA A 27 -13.58 11.18 0.88
CA ALA A 27 -14.56 10.29 0.26
C ALA A 27 -15.43 9.60 1.34
N PRO A 28 -16.76 9.73 1.27
CA PRO A 28 -17.63 9.24 2.33
C PRO A 28 -17.64 7.71 2.36
N MET A 29 -17.84 7.13 3.55
CA MET A 29 -17.94 5.67 3.74
C MET A 29 -18.92 4.98 2.78
N LEU A 30 -20.02 5.65 2.43
CA LEU A 30 -21.06 5.16 1.51
C LEU A 30 -20.54 4.88 0.08
N LYS A 31 -19.45 5.53 -0.35
CA LYS A 31 -18.80 5.21 -1.64
C LYS A 31 -17.99 3.92 -1.60
N GLY A 32 -17.84 3.31 -0.42
CA GLY A 32 -17.08 2.09 -0.20
C GLY A 32 -15.62 2.21 -0.64
N THR A 33 -15.00 1.07 -0.90
CA THR A 33 -13.58 1.01 -1.30
C THR A 33 -13.29 1.28 -2.75
N TRP A 34 -14.32 1.28 -3.58
CA TRP A 34 -14.22 1.49 -5.03
C TRP A 34 -13.49 2.78 -5.40
N THR A 35 -13.71 3.86 -4.65
CA THR A 35 -13.03 5.14 -4.89
C THR A 35 -11.52 4.99 -4.70
N VAL A 36 -11.09 4.29 -3.65
CA VAL A 36 -9.66 4.11 -3.36
C VAL A 36 -9.01 3.19 -4.39
N GLU A 37 -9.69 2.11 -4.80
CA GLU A 37 -9.17 1.22 -5.83
C GLU A 37 -9.03 1.90 -7.19
N SER A 38 -10.04 2.69 -7.59
CA SER A 38 -10.01 3.48 -8.82
C SER A 38 -8.86 4.49 -8.80
N ASP A 39 -8.70 5.21 -7.68
CA ASP A 39 -7.61 6.17 -7.50
C ASP A 39 -6.24 5.50 -7.49
N ILE A 40 -6.09 4.35 -6.84
CA ILE A 40 -4.85 3.57 -6.88
C ILE A 40 -4.50 3.23 -8.33
N LYS A 41 -5.43 2.63 -9.09
CA LYS A 41 -5.22 2.28 -10.50
C LYS A 41 -4.81 3.49 -11.33
N LYS A 42 -5.52 4.61 -11.18
CA LYS A 42 -5.22 5.88 -11.85
C LYS A 42 -3.85 6.42 -11.47
N ASN A 43 -3.51 6.45 -10.18
CA ASN A 43 -2.26 7.04 -9.67
C ASN A 43 -1.03 6.20 -10.02
N VAL A 44 -1.16 4.87 -10.01
CA VAL A 44 -0.15 3.93 -10.50
C VAL A 44 0.10 4.15 -12.00
N SER A 45 -0.96 4.13 -12.82
CA SER A 45 -0.85 4.35 -14.27
C SER A 45 -0.28 5.72 -14.64
N ALA A 46 -0.67 6.77 -13.90
CA ALA A 46 -0.17 8.13 -14.07
C ALA A 46 1.22 8.34 -13.43
N LYS A 47 1.86 7.29 -12.90
CA LYS A 47 3.19 7.32 -12.28
C LYS A 47 3.35 8.41 -11.20
N LYS A 48 2.31 8.62 -10.39
CA LYS A 48 2.31 9.65 -9.35
C LYS A 48 3.36 9.35 -8.26
N THR A 49 3.81 10.42 -7.61
CA THR A 49 4.64 10.39 -6.41
C THR A 49 3.94 11.19 -5.32
N GLY A 50 3.76 10.61 -4.15
CA GLY A 50 3.04 11.25 -3.05
C GLY A 50 2.50 10.30 -2.01
N THR A 51 1.88 10.90 -1.00
CA THR A 51 1.13 10.22 0.07
C THR A 51 -0.35 10.46 -0.17
N PHE A 52 -1.15 9.41 -0.15
CA PHE A 52 -2.58 9.46 -0.42
C PHE A 52 -3.32 8.98 0.82
N GLN A 53 -4.20 9.82 1.37
CA GLN A 53 -4.91 9.56 2.62
C GLN A 53 -6.43 9.65 2.40
N TYR A 54 -7.14 8.67 2.95
CA TYR A 54 -8.60 8.58 2.94
C TYR A 54 -9.05 8.34 4.38
N PRO A 55 -9.10 9.39 5.22
CA PRO A 55 -9.35 9.25 6.66
C PRO A 55 -10.66 8.53 6.96
N ASN A 56 -11.75 8.91 6.27
CA ASN A 56 -13.08 8.31 6.41
C ASN A 56 -13.15 6.84 6.00
N LEU A 57 -12.17 6.36 5.22
CA LEU A 57 -12.07 4.98 4.74
C LEU A 57 -10.91 4.23 5.39
N GLY A 58 -10.28 4.81 6.42
CA GLY A 58 -9.16 4.24 7.16
C GLY A 58 -7.98 3.83 6.28
N THR A 59 -7.74 4.48 5.13
CA THR A 59 -6.70 4.05 4.19
C THR A 59 -5.62 5.12 4.01
N GLU A 60 -4.37 4.68 3.97
CA GLU A 60 -3.25 5.50 3.52
C GLU A 60 -2.28 4.67 2.67
N TYR A 61 -1.73 5.26 1.61
CA TYR A 61 -0.65 4.66 0.84
C TYR A 61 0.34 5.67 0.26
N ASN A 62 1.58 5.22 0.07
CA ASN A 62 2.63 6.00 -0.59
C ASN A 62 2.99 5.45 -1.98
N LEU A 63 3.13 6.36 -2.95
CA LEU A 63 3.68 6.05 -4.28
C LEU A 63 4.94 6.85 -4.57
N ARG A 64 5.85 6.24 -5.32
CA ARG A 64 7.00 6.88 -5.96
C ARG A 64 7.08 6.43 -7.41
N LYS A 65 6.87 7.36 -8.34
CA LYS A 65 6.82 7.10 -9.79
C LYS A 65 5.89 5.94 -10.16
N GLY A 66 4.72 5.87 -9.52
CA GLY A 66 3.71 4.82 -9.73
C GLY A 66 4.00 3.48 -9.05
N LYS A 67 5.07 3.37 -8.26
CA LYS A 67 5.36 2.18 -7.45
C LYS A 67 5.03 2.46 -5.99
N PHE A 68 4.43 1.49 -5.31
CA PHE A 68 4.29 1.53 -3.85
C PHE A 68 5.67 1.60 -3.20
N ASN A 69 5.85 2.62 -2.36
CA ASN A 69 7.13 2.92 -1.72
C ASN A 69 6.87 3.73 -0.44
N GLY A 70 6.91 3.07 0.70
CA GLY A 70 6.44 3.58 1.99
C GLY A 70 5.23 2.78 2.51
N VAL A 71 4.48 3.38 3.42
CA VAL A 71 3.36 2.73 4.10
C VAL A 71 2.21 2.44 3.14
N PHE A 72 1.56 1.31 3.34
CA PHE A 72 0.19 1.04 2.92
C PHE A 72 -0.54 0.46 4.14
N LYS A 73 -1.62 1.12 4.56
CA LYS A 73 -2.41 0.66 5.71
C LYS A 73 -3.91 0.76 5.47
N ILE A 74 -4.63 -0.14 6.11
CA ILE A 74 -6.09 -0.16 6.19
C ILE A 74 -6.48 -0.36 7.64
N ILE A 75 -7.31 0.55 8.13
CA ILE A 75 -7.85 0.59 9.48
C ILE A 75 -9.37 0.46 9.37
N ALA A 76 -9.95 -0.40 10.19
CA ALA A 76 -11.40 -0.56 10.32
C ALA A 76 -12.02 0.62 11.07
N LYS A 77 -13.36 0.74 11.02
CA LYS A 77 -14.10 1.80 11.72
C LYS A 77 -13.87 1.80 13.24
N ASN A 78 -13.62 0.63 13.82
CA ASN A 78 -13.34 0.43 15.24
C ASN A 78 -11.86 0.69 15.62
N ASN A 79 -11.04 1.22 14.69
CA ASN A 79 -9.60 1.43 14.80
C ASN A 79 -8.73 0.15 14.79
N ASP A 80 -9.28 -1.02 14.47
CA ASP A 80 -8.45 -2.22 14.25
C ASP A 80 -7.64 -2.11 12.96
N THR A 81 -6.39 -2.56 13.02
CA THR A 81 -5.56 -2.66 11.82
C THR A 81 -5.94 -3.90 11.03
N LEU A 82 -6.47 -3.71 9.82
CA LEU A 82 -6.82 -4.78 8.87
C LEU A 82 -5.67 -5.14 7.94
N PHE A 83 -4.80 -4.15 7.64
CA PHE A 83 -3.63 -4.36 6.81
C PHE A 83 -2.57 -3.31 7.14
N TYR A 84 -1.32 -3.72 7.24
CA TYR A 84 -0.19 -2.81 7.33
C TYR A 84 1.05 -3.41 6.69
N ALA A 85 1.56 -2.76 5.65
CA ALA A 85 2.86 -3.12 5.07
C ALA A 85 3.65 -1.86 4.73
N ASN A 86 4.96 -1.95 4.91
CA ASN A 86 5.88 -0.99 4.34
C ASN A 86 6.41 -1.55 3.02
N TYR A 87 6.22 -0.81 1.94
CA TYR A 87 6.63 -1.20 0.60
C TYR A 87 7.96 -0.59 0.21
N LYS A 88 8.77 -1.36 -0.51
CA LYS A 88 9.96 -0.89 -1.23
C LYS A 88 9.83 -1.33 -2.68
N ASN A 89 9.50 -0.37 -3.56
CA ASN A 89 9.34 -0.63 -5.00
C ASN A 89 8.36 -1.79 -5.31
N ASN A 90 7.13 -1.71 -4.79
CA ASN A 90 6.08 -2.73 -4.87
C ASN A 90 6.32 -4.00 -4.06
N LEU A 91 7.45 -4.14 -3.37
CA LEU A 91 7.74 -5.30 -2.52
C LEU A 91 7.40 -5.00 -1.05
N PRO A 92 6.48 -5.74 -0.42
CA PRO A 92 6.06 -5.50 0.95
C PRO A 92 7.03 -6.07 1.99
N VAL A 93 7.14 -5.41 3.14
CA VAL A 93 7.69 -5.93 4.40
C VAL A 93 6.75 -5.49 5.51
N GLY A 94 6.35 -6.38 6.39
CA GLY A 94 5.48 -6.02 7.52
C GLY A 94 4.37 -7.02 7.80
N LYS A 95 3.39 -6.61 8.61
CA LYS A 95 2.40 -7.51 9.21
C LYS A 95 1.06 -7.45 8.48
N TYR A 96 0.65 -8.58 7.92
CA TYR A 96 -0.73 -8.82 7.51
C TYR A 96 -1.55 -9.24 8.73
N ILE A 97 -2.37 -8.33 9.24
CA ILE A 97 -3.26 -8.62 10.37
C ILE A 97 -4.70 -8.48 9.88
N SER A 98 -5.28 -9.57 9.38
CA SER A 98 -6.72 -9.66 9.17
C SER A 98 -7.27 -10.63 10.21
N LYS A 99 -7.55 -10.13 11.42
CA LYS A 99 -8.37 -10.90 12.36
C LYS A 99 -9.74 -11.06 11.72
N ARG A 100 -10.34 -12.27 11.79
CA ARG A 100 -11.71 -12.59 11.37
C ARG A 100 -12.54 -11.31 11.31
N LEU A 101 -12.74 -10.80 10.10
CA LEU A 101 -13.73 -9.75 9.86
C LEU A 101 -15.03 -10.41 10.29
N ASP A 102 -15.60 -9.90 11.37
CA ASP A 102 -16.92 -10.35 11.77
C ASP A 102 -17.83 -10.16 10.55
N TYR A 103 -18.60 -11.18 10.16
CA TYR A 103 -19.45 -11.08 8.97
C TYR A 103 -20.47 -9.93 9.09
N ASN A 104 -20.71 -9.47 10.33
CA ASN A 104 -21.51 -8.30 10.69
C ASN A 104 -20.77 -6.96 10.51
N GLU A 105 -19.43 -6.96 10.54
CA GLU A 105 -18.60 -5.83 10.15
C GLU A 105 -18.46 -5.84 8.63
N GLN A 106 -19.60 -5.57 7.97
CA GLN A 106 -19.78 -5.49 6.53
C GLN A 106 -18.47 -5.14 5.82
N VAL A 107 -17.94 -6.12 5.11
CA VAL A 107 -16.78 -6.00 4.23
C VAL A 107 -17.14 -5.00 3.13
N LEU A 108 -17.06 -3.71 3.46
CA LEU A 108 -17.07 -2.62 2.50
C LEU A 108 -15.82 -2.66 1.62
N HIS A 109 -14.86 -3.56 1.93
CA HIS A 109 -13.48 -3.57 1.46
C HIS A 109 -13.07 -4.84 0.70
N HIS A 110 -13.75 -5.19 -0.39
CA HIS A 110 -13.22 -6.14 -1.38
C HIS A 110 -12.18 -5.43 -2.26
N ARG A 111 -11.01 -5.14 -1.71
CA ARG A 111 -9.96 -4.45 -2.46
C ARG A 111 -9.10 -5.45 -3.22
N THR A 112 -8.49 -5.00 -4.31
CA THR A 112 -7.31 -5.66 -4.87
C THR A 112 -6.19 -4.63 -4.83
N ILE A 113 -5.10 -4.88 -4.09
CA ILE A 113 -3.92 -4.03 -4.23
C ILE A 113 -3.21 -4.47 -5.51
N PRO A 114 -3.03 -3.60 -6.51
CA PRO A 114 -2.29 -3.92 -7.72
C PRO A 114 -0.78 -3.88 -7.46
N VAL A 115 -0.32 -4.66 -6.49
CA VAL A 115 1.09 -4.91 -6.18
C VAL A 115 1.50 -6.29 -6.67
N ASN A 116 2.81 -6.52 -6.71
CA ASN A 116 3.38 -7.83 -6.97
C ASN A 116 4.15 -8.29 -5.70
N PRO A 117 3.76 -9.39 -5.03
CA PRO A 117 2.65 -10.30 -5.38
C PRO A 117 1.28 -9.65 -5.17
N LYS A 118 0.30 -10.03 -6.01
CA LYS A 118 -1.09 -9.59 -5.87
C LYS A 118 -1.60 -9.99 -4.49
N LEU A 119 -2.17 -9.03 -3.77
CA LEU A 119 -2.79 -9.27 -2.48
C LEU A 119 -4.30 -9.39 -2.65
N ASN A 120 -4.79 -10.62 -2.54
CA ASN A 120 -6.20 -10.91 -2.31
C ASN A 120 -6.43 -10.84 -0.79
N TYR A 121 -7.50 -10.16 -0.37
CA TYR A 121 -7.81 -10.02 1.06
C TYR A 121 -8.72 -11.16 1.49
N GLY A 122 -8.38 -11.78 2.62
CA GLY A 122 -9.13 -12.82 3.31
C GLY A 122 -8.88 -12.78 4.82
N VAL A 123 -9.46 -13.72 5.57
CA VAL A 123 -9.33 -13.83 7.03
C VAL A 123 -8.01 -14.51 7.42
N GLY A 124 -6.97 -13.81 7.86
CA GLY A 124 -5.68 -14.47 8.14
C GLY A 124 -4.68 -13.64 8.94
N ARG A 125 -3.62 -14.29 9.45
CA ARG A 125 -2.56 -13.67 10.24
C ARG A 125 -1.20 -14.11 9.71
N GLY A 126 -0.54 -13.21 8.99
CA GLY A 126 0.76 -13.48 8.38
C GLY A 126 1.65 -12.25 8.34
N ASN A 127 2.86 -12.41 7.84
CA ASN A 127 3.80 -11.32 7.62
C ASN A 127 4.54 -11.53 6.31
N PHE A 128 4.98 -10.42 5.72
CA PHE A 128 6.04 -10.44 4.74
C PHE A 128 7.35 -10.24 5.48
N ASN A 129 8.26 -11.21 5.34
CA ASN A 129 9.60 -11.15 5.94
C ASN A 129 10.50 -10.14 5.19
N GLU A 130 11.74 -10.00 5.63
CA GLU A 130 12.71 -9.06 5.05
C GLU A 130 13.04 -9.36 3.59
N ASN A 131 12.85 -10.61 3.15
CA ASN A 131 13.00 -11.05 1.76
C ASN A 131 11.72 -10.86 0.94
N HIS A 132 10.71 -10.19 1.47
CA HIS A 132 9.40 -9.97 0.85
C HIS A 132 8.59 -11.26 0.62
N GLN A 133 8.90 -12.31 1.37
CA GLN A 133 8.23 -13.61 1.28
C GLN A 133 7.15 -13.74 2.34
N LYS A 134 6.07 -14.47 2.01
CA LYS A 134 5.01 -14.78 2.96
C LYS A 134 5.52 -15.69 4.08
N GLU A 135 5.08 -15.39 5.29
CA GLU A 135 5.25 -16.22 6.49
C GLU A 135 3.95 -16.23 7.30
N GLY A 136 3.70 -17.34 7.99
CA GLY A 136 2.53 -17.51 8.86
C GLY A 136 1.29 -17.99 8.12
N LEU A 137 0.12 -17.74 8.71
CA LEU A 137 -1.16 -18.26 8.23
C LEU A 137 -1.89 -17.22 7.37
N TRP A 138 -2.12 -17.55 6.11
CA TRP A 138 -2.81 -16.69 5.15
C TRP A 138 -4.10 -17.35 4.74
N ASN A 139 -5.19 -16.59 4.64
CA ASN A 139 -6.40 -17.11 3.99
C ASN A 139 -6.45 -16.57 2.57
N GLU A 140 -6.31 -17.48 1.63
CA GLU A 140 -6.24 -17.19 0.21
C GLU A 140 -7.31 -18.02 -0.48
N ASP A 141 -8.20 -17.34 -1.21
CA ASP A 141 -9.30 -17.96 -1.94
C ASP A 141 -10.17 -18.87 -1.06
N GLY A 142 -10.34 -18.50 0.21
CA GLY A 142 -11.15 -19.22 1.20
C GLY A 142 -10.43 -20.37 1.90
N GLN A 143 -9.15 -20.59 1.64
CA GLN A 143 -8.34 -21.65 2.27
C GLN A 143 -7.28 -21.08 3.19
N ASP A 144 -7.11 -21.69 4.36
CA ASP A 144 -6.07 -21.36 5.33
C ASP A 144 -4.74 -22.03 4.94
N ILE A 145 -3.82 -21.26 4.36
CA ILE A 145 -2.53 -21.70 3.86
C ILE A 145 -1.41 -21.22 4.79
N PHE A 146 -0.58 -22.13 5.26
CA PHE A 146 0.60 -21.78 6.06
C PHE A 146 1.82 -21.64 5.17
N TYR A 147 2.50 -20.50 5.28
CA TYR A 147 3.72 -20.18 4.54
C TYR A 147 4.96 -20.16 5.44
N LYS A 148 6.08 -20.63 4.90
CA LYS A 148 7.42 -20.45 5.47
C LYS A 148 8.38 -20.09 4.34
N ASN A 149 9.06 -18.95 4.45
CA ASN A 149 9.96 -18.44 3.40
C ASN A 149 9.29 -18.37 2.01
N GLY A 150 7.99 -18.07 1.96
CA GLY A 150 7.22 -17.98 0.71
C GLY A 150 6.75 -19.32 0.14
N GLU A 151 7.11 -20.45 0.77
CA GLU A 151 6.66 -21.79 0.36
C GLU A 151 5.46 -22.24 1.19
N VAL A 152 4.54 -22.97 0.56
CA VAL A 152 3.39 -23.58 1.23
C VAL A 152 3.86 -24.78 2.04
N VAL A 153 3.60 -24.77 3.34
CA VAL A 153 3.95 -25.86 4.26
C VAL A 153 2.72 -26.68 4.66
N SER A 154 1.54 -26.05 4.71
CA SER A 154 0.26 -26.73 4.94
C SER A 154 -0.90 -25.98 4.30
N LYS A 155 -1.99 -26.70 4.04
CA LYS A 155 -3.29 -26.20 3.56
C LYS A 155 -4.41 -26.83 4.37
#